data_AF-A0A7Y8M258-F1
#
_entry.id   AF-A0A7Y8M258-F1
#
_cell.length_a   1.000
_cell.length_b   1.000
_cell.length_c   1.000
_cell.angle_alpha   90.00
_cell.angle_beta   90.00
_cell.angle_gamma   90.00
#
_symmetry.space_group_name_H-M   'P 1'
#
loop_
_entity.id
_entity.type
_entity.pdbx_description
1 polymer ?
#
loop_
_entity_poly.entity_id
_entity_poly.type
_entity_poly.pdbx_seq_one_letter_code
_entity_poly.pdbx_strand_id
1 'polypeptide(L)'
;MNNSKPTSLIESAFAAPKGTLCRGRILLPSSPPDLEEVIQAAVETEQDQETFEGDGPEAVAAEIGREFTRLVAFYWQSLGPMVWECCIDLLNVGNGKNIVCLKQDGWPRRQAIAALKGRPERPLVTALFRNLLKENGAAFGVGLFGSLPSNTDNFNEKLIPEETIRRCYWDWMNWAERELDADWIALAEEVTARALSPVLYPLDILKGLPPAEDLSEWLEKQRSRNGGLSMRAKRAVFDAYFKQSYGPY
;
A
#
# COMPACT_ATOMS: atom_id res chain seq x y z
N MET A 1 -30.02 12.80 15.86
CA MET A 1 -28.63 12.97 15.38
C MET A 1 -28.52 12.26 14.03
N ASN A 2 -28.02 12.98 13.02
CA ASN A 2 -28.28 12.67 11.61
C ASN A 2 -27.01 12.06 10.97
N ASN A 3 -26.66 10.82 11.34
CA ASN A 3 -25.48 10.06 10.83
C ASN A 3 -25.48 9.82 9.29
N SER A 4 -26.42 10.41 8.56
CA SER A 4 -26.67 10.21 7.12
C SER A 4 -25.77 11.06 6.23
N LYS A 5 -25.36 12.25 6.68
CA LYS A 5 -24.66 13.23 5.83
C LYS A 5 -23.25 12.79 5.40
N PRO A 6 -22.36 12.31 6.28
CA PRO A 6 -20.99 11.92 5.90
C PRO A 6 -20.99 10.68 5.01
N THR A 7 -21.86 9.72 5.36
CA THR A 7 -22.07 8.49 4.61
C THR A 7 -22.53 8.78 3.18
N SER A 8 -23.43 9.76 2.99
CA SER A 8 -23.94 10.11 1.66
C SER A 8 -22.88 10.72 0.74
N LEU A 9 -21.97 11.55 1.27
CA LEU A 9 -20.89 12.18 0.50
C LEU A 9 -19.87 11.14 0.02
N ILE A 10 -19.40 10.29 0.94
CA ILE A 10 -18.49 9.18 0.60
C ILE A 10 -19.15 8.27 -0.43
N GLU A 11 -20.38 7.81 -0.20
CA GLU A 11 -21.06 6.90 -1.11
C GLU A 11 -21.30 7.51 -2.49
N SER A 12 -21.60 8.81 -2.58
CA SER A 12 -21.79 9.49 -3.87
C SER A 12 -20.51 9.57 -4.70
N ALA A 13 -19.33 9.54 -4.06
CA ALA A 13 -18.06 9.56 -4.77
C ALA A 13 -17.79 8.27 -5.56
N PHE A 14 -18.34 7.12 -5.13
CA PHE A 14 -18.09 5.80 -5.73
C PHE A 14 -19.22 5.37 -6.69
N ALA A 15 -19.17 5.81 -7.95
CA ALA A 15 -20.24 5.56 -8.92
C ALA A 15 -19.94 4.42 -9.92
N ALA A 16 -18.67 4.09 -10.18
CA ALA A 16 -18.29 3.20 -11.29
C ALA A 16 -17.73 1.84 -10.81
N PRO A 17 -18.34 0.70 -11.19
CA PRO A 17 -17.80 -0.62 -10.88
C PRO A 17 -16.63 -0.97 -11.81
N LYS A 18 -15.50 -1.40 -11.22
CA LYS A 18 -14.31 -1.86 -11.95
C LYS A 18 -14.23 -3.37 -12.11
N GLY A 19 -14.95 -4.10 -11.28
CA GLY A 19 -14.97 -5.56 -11.31
C GLY A 19 -16.19 -6.12 -10.59
N THR A 20 -16.77 -7.18 -11.15
CA THR A 20 -17.87 -7.93 -10.55
C THR A 20 -17.38 -9.34 -10.25
N LEU A 21 -17.52 -9.75 -9.00
CA LEU A 21 -17.31 -11.14 -8.56
C LEU A 21 -18.66 -11.72 -8.15
N CYS A 22 -18.77 -13.05 -8.12
CA CYS A 22 -20.00 -13.74 -7.71
C CYS A 22 -20.51 -13.36 -6.31
N ARG A 23 -19.69 -12.69 -5.48
CA ARG A 23 -20.01 -12.29 -4.10
C ARG A 23 -19.78 -10.80 -3.79
N GLY A 24 -19.55 -9.94 -4.77
CA GLY A 24 -19.37 -8.51 -4.51
C GLY A 24 -18.85 -7.70 -5.69
N ARG A 25 -18.70 -6.39 -5.49
CA ARG A 25 -18.15 -5.46 -6.49
C ARG A 25 -17.13 -4.52 -5.87
N ILE A 26 -16.14 -4.16 -6.67
CA ILE A 26 -15.18 -3.09 -6.37
C ILE A 26 -15.62 -1.86 -7.14
N LEU A 27 -15.95 -0.80 -6.41
CA LEU A 27 -16.33 0.50 -6.96
C LEU A 27 -15.17 1.48 -6.79
N LEU A 28 -14.90 2.28 -7.81
CA LEU A 28 -13.88 3.32 -7.76
C LEU A 28 -14.51 4.71 -7.65
N PRO A 29 -13.82 5.64 -6.98
CA PRO A 29 -14.21 7.02 -7.01
C PRO A 29 -13.75 7.68 -8.32
N SER A 30 -14.42 8.76 -8.72
CA SER A 30 -13.95 9.58 -9.85
C SER A 30 -12.62 10.27 -9.56
N SER A 31 -12.39 10.61 -8.28
CA SER A 31 -11.11 11.03 -7.69
C SER A 31 -11.10 10.56 -6.24
N PRO A 32 -10.00 9.97 -5.71
CA PRO A 32 -9.92 9.55 -4.32
C PRO A 32 -10.11 10.74 -3.37
N PRO A 33 -11.19 10.79 -2.55
CA PRO A 33 -11.36 11.88 -1.59
C PRO A 33 -10.42 11.69 -0.39
N ASP A 34 -10.02 12.81 0.21
CA ASP A 34 -9.36 12.83 1.52
C ASP A 34 -10.39 12.52 2.60
N LEU A 35 -10.18 11.43 3.34
CA LEU A 35 -11.08 11.04 4.41
C LEU A 35 -11.00 11.96 5.62
N GLU A 36 -9.87 12.61 5.86
CA GLU A 36 -9.75 13.54 6.97
C GLU A 36 -10.64 14.77 6.73
N GLU A 37 -10.62 15.34 5.52
CA GLU A 37 -11.52 16.43 5.14
C GLU A 37 -12.99 16.04 5.28
N VAL A 38 -13.33 14.81 4.88
CA VAL A 38 -14.69 14.30 4.98
C VAL A 38 -15.13 14.09 6.43
N ILE A 39 -14.25 13.55 7.28
CA ILE A 39 -14.52 13.35 8.72
C ILE A 39 -14.61 14.72 9.41
N GLN A 40 -13.73 15.66 9.09
CA GLN A 40 -13.76 17.02 9.60
C GLN A 40 -15.06 17.74 9.23
N ALA A 41 -15.52 17.60 7.98
CA ALA A 41 -16.81 18.15 7.55
C ALA A 41 -18.03 17.49 8.22
N ALA A 42 -17.82 16.35 8.89
CA ALA A 42 -18.83 15.62 9.64
C ALA A 42 -18.85 15.93 11.14
N VAL A 43 -17.87 16.70 11.65
CA VAL A 43 -17.83 17.20 13.03
C VAL A 43 -19.04 18.12 13.24
N GLU A 44 -19.90 17.79 14.20
CA GLU A 44 -21.12 18.57 14.49
C GLU A 44 -21.06 19.28 15.86
N THR A 45 -20.20 18.82 16.77
CA THR A 45 -20.12 19.32 18.15
C THR A 45 -18.72 19.83 18.53
N GLU A 46 -18.66 20.68 19.56
CA GLU A 46 -17.37 21.12 20.13
C GLU A 46 -16.55 19.94 20.66
N GLN A 47 -17.22 18.93 21.22
CA GLN A 47 -16.57 17.71 21.68
C GLN A 47 -15.95 16.91 20.53
N ASP A 48 -16.66 16.76 19.40
CA ASP A 48 -16.11 16.11 18.21
C ASP A 48 -14.87 16.86 17.67
N GLN A 49 -14.88 18.20 17.77
CA GLN A 49 -13.77 19.04 17.34
C GLN A 49 -12.56 18.87 18.27
N GLU A 50 -12.78 18.82 19.59
CA GLU A 50 -11.72 18.53 20.57
C GLU A 50 -11.12 17.13 20.35
N THR A 51 -11.95 16.11 20.13
CA THR A 51 -11.48 14.75 19.79
C THR A 51 -10.69 14.75 18.48
N PHE A 52 -11.17 15.45 17.44
CA PHE A 52 -10.49 15.53 16.15
C PHE A 52 -9.10 16.16 16.28
N GLU A 53 -8.98 17.27 17.02
CA GLU A 53 -7.71 17.98 17.20
C GLU A 53 -6.74 17.27 18.15
N GLY A 54 -7.26 16.59 19.18
CA GLY A 54 -6.46 15.89 20.18
C GLY A 54 -6.04 14.49 19.77
N ASP A 55 -7.01 13.67 19.36
CA ASP A 55 -6.85 12.23 19.14
C ASP A 55 -6.88 11.83 17.65
N GLY A 56 -7.30 12.74 16.79
CA GLY A 56 -7.29 12.58 15.34
C GLY A 56 -8.58 12.03 14.74
N PRO A 57 -8.65 11.94 13.39
CA PRO A 57 -9.86 11.55 12.67
C PRO A 57 -10.30 10.10 12.95
N GLU A 58 -9.38 9.20 13.32
CA GLU A 58 -9.72 7.83 13.70
C GLU A 58 -10.55 7.75 14.97
N ALA A 59 -10.26 8.60 15.96
CA ALA A 59 -10.99 8.64 17.22
C ALA A 59 -12.43 9.11 16.99
N VAL A 60 -12.61 10.19 16.24
CA VAL A 60 -13.94 10.69 15.84
C VAL A 60 -14.72 9.62 15.07
N ALA A 61 -14.08 8.95 14.11
CA ALA A 61 -14.72 7.86 13.37
C ALA A 61 -15.17 6.72 14.29
N ALA A 62 -14.34 6.31 15.25
CA ALA A 62 -14.68 5.28 16.21
C ALA A 62 -15.87 5.67 17.11
N GLU A 63 -15.94 6.92 17.58
CA GLU A 63 -17.05 7.44 18.41
C GLU A 63 -18.40 7.37 17.69
N ILE A 64 -18.42 7.58 16.36
CA ILE A 64 -19.63 7.43 15.54
C ILE A 64 -19.87 5.98 15.06
N GLY A 65 -19.14 5.01 15.62
CA GLY A 65 -19.27 3.58 15.33
C GLY A 65 -18.70 3.15 13.97
N ARG A 66 -17.68 3.86 13.49
CA ARG A 66 -17.00 3.63 12.20
C ARG A 66 -15.54 3.28 12.45
N GLU A 67 -15.26 2.00 12.63
CA GLU A 67 -13.90 1.54 12.91
C GLU A 67 -13.09 1.29 11.63
N PHE A 68 -11.81 1.65 11.69
CA PHE A 68 -10.82 1.23 10.72
C PHE A 68 -10.26 -0.14 11.09
N THR A 69 -10.25 -1.06 10.14
CA THR A 69 -9.58 -2.35 10.26
C THR A 69 -8.38 -2.37 9.32
N ARG A 70 -7.17 -2.40 9.88
CA ARG A 70 -5.95 -2.52 9.08
C ARG A 70 -5.92 -3.87 8.38
N LEU A 71 -5.62 -3.87 7.07
CA LEU A 71 -5.44 -5.09 6.29
C LEU A 71 -3.97 -5.44 6.18
N VAL A 72 -3.17 -4.50 5.68
CA VAL A 72 -1.73 -4.69 5.45
C VAL A 72 -1.03 -3.36 5.70
N ALA A 73 0.16 -3.41 6.30
CA ALA A 73 1.10 -2.30 6.33
C ALA A 73 2.40 -2.66 5.62
N PHE A 74 2.98 -1.66 4.96
CA PHE A 74 4.21 -1.73 4.21
C PHE A 74 5.18 -0.70 4.81
N TYR A 75 6.41 -1.13 5.02
CA TYR A 75 7.44 -0.33 5.69
C TYR A 75 8.71 -0.27 4.87
N TRP A 76 9.30 0.91 4.75
CA TRP A 76 10.62 1.10 4.16
C TRP A 76 11.57 1.64 5.22
N GLN A 77 12.64 0.91 5.46
CA GLN A 77 13.69 1.39 6.35
C GLN A 77 14.42 2.56 5.68
N SER A 78 14.66 3.62 6.45
CA SER A 78 15.44 4.77 6.00
C SER A 78 16.69 4.95 6.86
N LEU A 79 17.58 5.86 6.44
CA LEU A 79 18.68 6.29 7.29
C LEU A 79 18.16 7.13 8.47
N GLY A 80 17.89 6.49 9.61
CA GLY A 80 17.50 7.16 10.84
C GLY A 80 16.35 6.46 11.56
N PRO A 81 15.72 7.11 12.56
CA PRO A 81 14.57 6.53 13.27
C PRO A 81 13.29 6.52 12.42
N MET A 82 13.30 7.18 11.25
CA MET A 82 12.13 7.29 10.39
C MET A 82 11.97 6.02 9.56
N VAL A 83 10.76 5.46 9.59
CA VAL A 83 10.32 4.41 8.68
C VAL A 83 9.22 5.06 7.85
N TRP A 84 9.30 4.93 6.53
CA TRP A 84 8.17 5.35 5.69
C TRP A 84 7.13 4.23 5.75
N GLU A 85 5.90 4.58 6.12
CA GLU A 85 4.77 3.65 6.21
C GLU A 85 3.75 3.91 5.10
N CYS A 86 3.23 2.82 4.52
CA CYS A 86 2.02 2.82 3.72
C CYS A 86 1.08 1.73 4.24
N CYS A 87 -0.20 2.06 4.49
CA CYS A 87 -1.20 1.11 4.96
C CYS A 87 -2.40 1.05 4.03
N ILE A 88 -2.97 -0.14 3.96
CA ILE A 88 -4.30 -0.37 3.40
C ILE A 88 -5.23 -0.75 4.54
N ASP A 89 -6.25 0.09 4.76
CA ASP A 89 -7.25 -0.09 5.80
C ASP A 89 -8.64 -0.30 5.18
N LEU A 90 -9.55 -0.93 5.92
CA LEU A 90 -10.98 -0.93 5.64
C LEU A 90 -11.71 -0.05 6.64
N LEU A 91 -12.50 0.90 6.16
CA LEU A 91 -13.46 1.65 6.97
C LEU A 91 -14.86 1.05 6.79
N ASN A 92 -15.46 0.57 7.88
CA ASN A 92 -16.84 0.07 7.85
C ASN A 92 -17.83 1.24 7.94
N VAL A 93 -18.55 1.53 6.85
CA VAL A 93 -19.57 2.59 6.81
C VAL A 93 -21.00 2.06 7.00
N GLY A 94 -21.14 0.84 7.53
CA GLY A 94 -22.40 0.19 7.87
C GLY A 94 -23.11 -0.44 6.67
N ASN A 95 -24.19 -1.18 6.92
CA ASN A 95 -25.02 -1.83 5.89
C ASN A 95 -24.24 -2.73 4.93
N GLY A 96 -23.13 -3.33 5.40
CA GLY A 96 -22.27 -4.19 4.60
C GLY A 96 -21.44 -3.44 3.53
N LYS A 97 -21.29 -2.12 3.65
CA LYS A 97 -20.42 -1.30 2.80
C LYS A 97 -19.11 -1.04 3.53
N ASN A 98 -18.00 -1.26 2.82
CA ASN A 98 -16.66 -1.00 3.34
C ASN A 98 -15.92 -0.12 2.36
N ILE A 99 -15.20 0.88 2.86
CA ILE A 99 -14.33 1.73 2.07
C ILE A 99 -12.90 1.22 2.24
N VAL A 100 -12.18 1.12 1.14
CA VAL A 100 -10.75 0.79 1.12
C VAL A 100 -9.99 2.10 1.17
N CYS A 101 -9.12 2.20 2.16
CA CYS A 101 -8.41 3.42 2.47
C CYS A 101 -6.90 3.20 2.31
N LEU A 102 -6.22 4.17 1.71
CA LEU A 102 -4.77 4.23 1.61
C LEU A 102 -4.25 5.30 2.57
N LYS A 103 -3.35 4.93 3.47
CA LYS A 103 -2.58 5.87 4.30
C LYS A 103 -1.14 5.82 3.84
N GLN A 104 -0.52 6.98 3.63
CA GLN A 104 0.89 7.11 3.23
C GLN A 104 1.51 8.28 3.97
N ASP A 105 2.71 8.08 4.51
CA ASP A 105 3.47 9.18 5.10
C ASP A 105 3.82 10.23 4.04
N GLY A 106 3.65 11.51 4.40
CA GLY A 106 3.94 12.66 3.53
C GLY A 106 2.85 13.02 2.52
N TRP A 107 1.72 12.32 2.52
CA TRP A 107 0.52 12.59 1.69
C TRP A 107 -0.67 13.03 2.57
N PRO A 108 -1.77 13.56 1.99
CA PRO A 108 -3.04 13.73 2.72
C PRO A 108 -3.36 12.49 3.57
N ARG A 109 -3.80 12.70 4.82
CA ARG A 109 -3.55 11.75 5.92
C ARG A 109 -4.27 10.41 5.76
N ARG A 110 -5.29 10.29 4.90
CA ARG A 110 -5.82 9.00 4.39
C ARG A 110 -6.75 9.21 3.18
N GLN A 111 -6.52 8.49 2.08
CA GLN A 111 -7.35 8.57 0.86
C GLN A 111 -8.30 7.39 0.72
N ALA A 112 -9.55 7.65 0.32
CA ALA A 112 -10.50 6.57 0.00
C ALA A 112 -10.34 6.13 -1.46
N ILE A 113 -9.70 4.98 -1.69
CA ILE A 113 -9.30 4.55 -3.03
C ILE A 113 -10.31 3.62 -3.71
N ALA A 114 -11.17 2.95 -2.93
CA ALA A 114 -12.24 2.10 -3.46
C ALA A 114 -13.36 1.90 -2.44
N ALA A 115 -14.50 1.41 -2.90
CA ALA A 115 -15.56 0.88 -2.06
C ALA A 115 -15.87 -0.58 -2.42
N LEU A 116 -16.10 -1.40 -1.39
CA LEU A 116 -16.51 -2.78 -1.48
C LEU A 116 -18.02 -2.87 -1.26
N LYS A 117 -18.75 -3.28 -2.30
CA LYS A 117 -20.18 -3.59 -2.19
C LYS A 117 -20.33 -5.07 -1.84
N GLY A 118 -20.68 -5.33 -0.58
CA GLY A 118 -20.82 -6.67 0.01
C GLY A 118 -19.86 -6.88 1.19
N ARG A 119 -20.01 -8.03 1.86
CA ARG A 119 -19.12 -8.40 2.96
C ARG A 119 -17.68 -8.56 2.45
N PRO A 120 -16.66 -8.05 3.18
CA PRO A 120 -15.27 -8.25 2.80
C PRO A 120 -14.92 -9.73 3.00
N GLU A 121 -14.98 -10.48 1.91
CA GLU A 121 -14.59 -11.89 1.86
C GLU A 121 -13.28 -12.04 1.08
N ARG A 122 -12.53 -13.10 1.39
CA ARG A 122 -11.23 -13.40 0.78
C ARG A 122 -11.17 -13.20 -0.73
N PRO A 123 -12.09 -13.74 -1.56
CA PRO A 123 -12.02 -13.55 -3.01
C PRO A 123 -12.10 -12.08 -3.45
N LEU A 124 -12.91 -11.27 -2.76
CA LEU A 124 -13.09 -9.86 -3.08
C LEU A 124 -11.87 -9.04 -2.69
N VAL A 125 -11.34 -9.26 -1.48
CA VAL A 125 -10.17 -8.53 -0.98
C VAL A 125 -8.90 -8.95 -1.72
N THR A 126 -8.73 -10.23 -2.03
CA THR A 126 -7.63 -10.71 -2.89
C THR A 126 -7.69 -10.08 -4.28
N ALA A 127 -8.87 -10.01 -4.91
CA ALA A 127 -9.00 -9.37 -6.23
C ALA A 127 -8.70 -7.87 -6.19
N LEU A 128 -9.16 -7.18 -5.13
CA LEU A 128 -8.80 -5.78 -4.87
C LEU A 128 -7.28 -5.62 -4.79
N PHE A 129 -6.61 -6.39 -3.94
CA PHE A 129 -5.15 -6.31 -3.76
C PHE A 129 -4.37 -6.55 -5.05
N ARG A 130 -4.77 -7.56 -5.83
CA ARG A 130 -4.14 -7.86 -7.12
C ARG A 130 -4.31 -6.72 -8.11
N ASN A 131 -5.51 -6.16 -8.21
CA ASN A 131 -5.77 -5.04 -9.11
C ASN A 131 -5.04 -3.77 -8.65
N LEU A 132 -4.89 -3.58 -7.34
CA LEU A 132 -4.21 -2.44 -6.75
C LEU A 132 -2.72 -2.48 -7.07
N LEU A 133 -2.04 -3.62 -6.83
CA LEU A 133 -0.59 -3.72 -6.99
C LEU A 133 -0.12 -3.97 -8.43
N LYS A 134 -0.94 -4.55 -9.31
CA LYS A 134 -0.55 -4.93 -10.69
C LYS A 134 0.10 -3.77 -11.48
N GLU A 135 -0.40 -2.55 -11.29
CA GLU A 135 0.05 -1.32 -11.97
C GLU A 135 0.30 -0.20 -10.94
N ASN A 136 0.84 -0.59 -9.77
CA ASN A 136 1.24 0.33 -8.69
C ASN A 136 0.16 1.34 -8.26
N GLY A 137 -1.11 0.93 -8.28
CA GLY A 137 -2.24 1.75 -7.88
C GLY A 137 -2.82 2.67 -8.96
N ALA A 138 -2.21 2.73 -10.16
CA ALA A 138 -2.60 3.69 -11.20
C ALA A 138 -4.09 3.61 -11.54
N ALA A 139 -4.62 2.39 -11.62
CA ALA A 139 -6.02 2.16 -11.94
C ALA A 139 -6.98 2.54 -10.78
N PHE A 140 -6.47 2.95 -9.62
CA PHE A 140 -7.19 3.51 -8.47
C PHE A 140 -6.90 5.01 -8.29
N GLY A 141 -6.17 5.63 -9.21
CA GLY A 141 -5.80 7.05 -9.16
C GLY A 141 -4.71 7.37 -8.14
N VAL A 142 -3.93 6.37 -7.70
CA VAL A 142 -2.87 6.53 -6.69
C VAL A 142 -1.57 5.90 -7.15
N GLY A 143 -0.44 6.33 -6.57
CA GLY A 143 0.85 5.64 -6.68
C GLY A 143 1.17 4.99 -5.34
N LEU A 144 1.34 3.67 -5.30
CA LEU A 144 1.53 2.97 -4.02
C LEU A 144 2.93 3.13 -3.46
N PHE A 145 3.96 2.78 -4.23
CA PHE A 145 5.35 2.92 -3.79
C PHE A 145 6.35 2.88 -4.95
N GLY A 146 7.54 3.45 -4.74
CA GLY A 146 8.62 3.49 -5.73
C GLY A 146 9.51 2.24 -5.75
N SER A 147 9.47 1.44 -4.68
CA SER A 147 10.20 0.18 -4.55
C SER A 147 9.41 -0.79 -3.68
N LEU A 148 9.72 -2.08 -3.74
CA LEU A 148 9.14 -3.04 -2.80
C LEU A 148 9.49 -2.68 -1.34
N PRO A 149 8.59 -2.94 -0.38
CA PRO A 149 8.82 -2.58 1.01
C PRO A 149 9.91 -3.43 1.68
N SER A 150 10.62 -2.85 2.64
CA SER A 150 11.54 -3.60 3.48
C SER A 150 10.81 -4.62 4.36
N ASN A 151 9.65 -4.24 4.92
CA ASN A 151 8.82 -5.10 5.75
C ASN A 151 7.34 -5.00 5.35
N THR A 152 6.61 -6.10 5.52
CA THR A 152 5.18 -6.21 5.25
C THR A 152 4.51 -6.97 6.36
N ASP A 153 3.59 -6.30 7.05
CA ASP A 153 2.79 -6.88 8.11
C ASP A 153 1.37 -7.12 7.60
N ASN A 154 0.95 -8.38 7.63
CA ASN A 154 -0.38 -8.80 7.19
C ASN A 154 -1.31 -9.02 8.36
N PHE A 155 -2.11 -8.01 8.69
CA PHE A 155 -3.04 -8.02 9.82
C PHE A 155 -4.30 -8.86 9.55
N ASN A 156 -4.48 -9.38 8.33
CA ASN A 156 -5.68 -10.14 7.99
C ASN A 156 -5.43 -11.27 6.97
N GLU A 157 -4.62 -12.25 7.36
CA GLU A 157 -4.24 -13.38 6.51
C GLU A 157 -5.42 -14.22 5.99
N LYS A 158 -6.55 -14.20 6.73
CA LYS A 158 -7.79 -14.86 6.33
C LYS A 158 -8.40 -14.23 5.08
N LEU A 159 -8.28 -12.90 4.93
CA LEU A 159 -8.77 -12.15 3.78
C LEU A 159 -7.71 -12.04 2.67
N ILE A 160 -6.44 -11.93 3.05
CA ILE A 160 -5.31 -11.77 2.13
C ILE A 160 -4.27 -12.84 2.46
N PRO A 161 -4.31 -14.00 1.79
CA PRO A 161 -3.30 -15.04 2.01
C PRO A 161 -1.90 -14.57 1.62
N GLU A 162 -0.86 -15.08 2.28
CA GLU A 162 0.55 -14.83 1.95
C GLU A 162 0.82 -14.97 0.43
N GLU A 163 0.33 -16.07 -0.17
CA GLU A 163 0.53 -16.34 -1.61
C GLU A 163 -0.03 -15.23 -2.50
N THR A 164 -1.06 -14.51 -2.05
CA THR A 164 -1.57 -13.33 -2.77
C THR A 164 -0.57 -12.19 -2.74
N ILE A 165 -0.01 -11.86 -1.57
CA ILE A 165 0.97 -10.79 -1.43
C ILE A 165 2.24 -11.15 -2.21
N ARG A 166 2.72 -12.39 -2.06
CA ARG A 166 3.84 -12.93 -2.85
C ARG A 166 3.60 -12.78 -4.35
N ARG A 167 2.42 -13.19 -4.83
CA ARG A 167 2.07 -13.05 -6.25
C ARG A 167 2.04 -11.59 -6.69
N CYS A 168 1.44 -10.70 -5.88
CA CYS A 168 1.37 -9.28 -6.19
C CYS A 168 2.76 -8.64 -6.27
N TYR A 169 3.68 -8.94 -5.36
CA TYR A 169 5.04 -8.39 -5.41
C TYR A 169 5.83 -8.89 -6.62
N TRP A 170 5.66 -10.16 -6.98
CA TRP A 170 6.24 -10.70 -8.20
C TRP A 170 5.69 -9.99 -9.45
N ASP A 171 4.37 -9.85 -9.54
CA ASP A 171 3.73 -9.18 -10.67
C ASP A 171 4.13 -7.68 -10.73
N TRP A 172 4.25 -7.02 -9.56
CA TRP A 172 4.75 -5.65 -9.44
C TRP A 172 6.20 -5.52 -9.94
N MET A 173 7.12 -6.40 -9.53
CA MET A 173 8.52 -6.34 -10.00
C MET A 173 8.62 -6.50 -11.51
N ASN A 174 7.84 -7.41 -12.10
CA ASN A 174 7.82 -7.58 -13.55
C ASN A 174 7.24 -6.36 -14.26
N TRP A 175 6.26 -5.67 -13.66
CA TRP A 175 5.74 -4.41 -14.18
C TRP A 175 6.75 -3.27 -14.02
N ALA A 176 7.36 -3.12 -12.84
CA ALA A 176 8.31 -2.07 -12.53
C ALA A 176 9.61 -2.20 -13.33
N GLU A 177 10.05 -3.42 -13.66
CA GLU A 177 11.17 -3.64 -14.58
C GLU A 177 10.90 -3.03 -15.97
N ARG A 178 9.64 -3.05 -16.43
CA ARG A 178 9.26 -2.51 -17.75
C ARG A 178 8.97 -1.02 -17.73
N GLU A 179 8.30 -0.55 -16.67
CA GLU A 179 7.76 0.82 -16.62
C GLU A 179 8.63 1.79 -15.81
N LEU A 180 9.42 1.29 -14.86
CA LEU A 180 10.20 2.09 -13.90
C LEU A 180 11.70 1.73 -13.90
N ASP A 181 12.15 0.92 -14.85
CA ASP A 181 13.52 0.37 -14.89
C ASP A 181 13.95 -0.32 -13.58
N ALA A 182 13.01 -0.96 -12.86
CA ALA A 182 13.34 -1.63 -11.61
C ALA A 182 14.41 -2.71 -11.80
N ASP A 183 15.39 -2.71 -10.90
CA ASP A 183 16.59 -3.53 -11.02
C ASP A 183 16.57 -4.72 -10.06
N TRP A 184 16.55 -5.94 -10.61
CA TRP A 184 16.62 -7.17 -9.83
C TRP A 184 17.97 -7.35 -9.15
N ILE A 185 19.04 -6.75 -9.68
CA ILE A 185 20.37 -6.77 -9.06
C ILE A 185 20.36 -5.88 -7.82
N ALA A 186 19.79 -4.68 -7.90
CA ALA A 186 19.62 -3.81 -6.74
C ALA A 186 18.82 -4.52 -5.63
N LEU A 187 17.76 -5.25 -5.98
CA LEU A 187 17.02 -6.09 -5.02
C LEU A 187 17.89 -7.19 -4.42
N ALA A 188 18.73 -7.86 -5.23
CA ALA A 188 19.65 -8.90 -4.73
C ALA A 188 20.72 -8.35 -3.79
N GLU A 189 21.24 -7.15 -4.10
CA GLU A 189 22.19 -6.42 -3.26
C GLU A 189 21.53 -6.02 -1.93
N GLU A 190 20.29 -5.53 -1.96
CA GLU A 190 19.51 -5.24 -0.75
C GLU A 190 19.33 -6.50 0.12
N VAL A 191 18.89 -7.62 -0.47
CA VAL A 191 18.71 -8.90 0.23
C VAL A 191 19.99 -9.37 0.91
N THR A 192 21.13 -9.17 0.25
CA THR A 192 22.45 -9.54 0.77
C THR A 192 22.87 -8.60 1.90
N ALA A 193 22.75 -7.29 1.69
CA ALA A 193 23.11 -6.27 2.67
C ALA A 193 22.26 -6.41 3.94
N ARG A 194 20.96 -6.68 3.81
CA ARG A 194 20.05 -6.97 4.94
C ARG A 194 20.44 -8.21 5.72
N ALA A 195 20.86 -9.27 5.05
CA ALA A 195 21.32 -10.50 5.71
C ALA A 195 22.62 -10.28 6.50
N LEU A 196 23.49 -9.38 6.04
CA LEU A 196 24.76 -9.05 6.71
C LEU A 196 24.59 -8.01 7.81
N SER A 197 23.73 -7.01 7.61
CA SER A 197 23.57 -5.85 8.48
C SER A 197 22.12 -5.36 8.50
N PRO A 198 21.22 -6.03 9.24
CA PRO A 198 19.78 -5.73 9.19
C PRO A 198 19.39 -4.28 9.52
N VAL A 199 20.24 -3.56 10.25
CA VAL A 199 20.00 -2.18 10.71
C VAL A 199 20.74 -1.14 9.87
N LEU A 200 21.93 -1.46 9.35
CA LEU A 200 22.77 -0.48 8.64
C LEU A 200 22.80 -0.72 7.12
N TYR A 201 22.06 -1.70 6.60
CA TYR A 201 22.04 -1.98 5.17
C TYR A 201 21.72 -0.76 4.29
N PRO A 202 20.85 0.21 4.67
CA PRO A 202 20.62 1.38 3.81
C PRO A 202 21.90 2.22 3.65
N LEU A 203 22.75 2.27 4.68
CA LEU A 203 24.04 2.95 4.62
C LEU A 203 25.03 2.19 3.74
N ASP A 204 25.01 0.86 3.79
CA ASP A 204 25.90 0.03 2.98
C ASP A 204 25.55 0.10 1.48
N ILE A 205 24.26 0.21 1.14
CA ILE A 205 23.81 0.47 -0.23
C ILE A 205 24.31 1.85 -0.70
N LEU A 206 24.19 2.88 0.12
CA LEU A 206 24.61 4.24 -0.25
C LEU A 206 26.13 4.35 -0.45
N LYS A 207 26.93 3.62 0.33
CA LYS A 207 28.39 3.55 0.13
C LYS A 207 28.78 2.87 -1.19
N GLY A 208 27.88 2.08 -1.79
CA GLY A 208 28.09 1.43 -3.08
C GLY A 208 27.83 2.33 -4.29
N LEU A 209 27.30 3.55 -4.09
CA LEU A 209 27.03 4.47 -5.17
C LEU A 209 28.31 5.09 -5.73
N PRO A 210 28.43 5.23 -7.06
CA PRO A 210 29.55 5.95 -7.66
C PRO A 210 29.45 7.46 -7.39
N PRO A 211 30.52 8.23 -7.64
CA PRO A 211 30.44 9.68 -7.75
C PRO A 211 29.36 10.13 -8.74
N ALA A 212 28.77 11.31 -8.52
CA ALA A 212 27.64 11.79 -9.34
C ALA A 212 27.97 11.93 -10.83
N GLU A 213 29.23 12.26 -11.16
CA GLU A 213 29.75 12.36 -12.53
C GLU A 213 29.76 11.01 -13.28
N ASP A 214 29.87 9.89 -12.58
CA ASP A 214 29.90 8.53 -13.16
C ASP A 214 28.54 7.83 -13.08
N LEU A 215 27.52 8.47 -12.50
CA LEU A 215 26.24 7.84 -12.19
C LEU A 215 25.52 7.31 -13.44
N SER A 216 25.60 8.04 -14.56
CA SER A 216 24.93 7.64 -15.80
C SER A 216 25.54 6.37 -16.39
N GLU A 217 26.86 6.28 -16.48
CA GLU A 217 27.57 5.09 -16.96
C GLU A 217 27.34 3.89 -16.02
N TRP A 218 27.37 4.13 -14.72
CA TRP A 218 27.07 3.10 -13.73
C TRP A 218 25.64 2.57 -13.89
N LEU A 219 24.63 3.43 -14.08
CA LEU A 219 23.24 3.02 -14.30
C LEU A 219 23.08 2.20 -15.59
N GLU A 220 23.74 2.59 -16.68
CA GLU A 220 23.74 1.80 -17.94
C GLU A 220 24.35 0.41 -17.74
N LYS A 221 25.46 0.33 -17.01
CA LYS A 221 26.10 -0.93 -16.66
C LYS A 221 25.19 -1.82 -15.81
N GLN A 222 24.46 -1.25 -14.84
CA GLN A 222 23.49 -2.01 -14.06
C GLN A 222 22.34 -2.51 -14.91
N ARG A 223 21.76 -1.66 -15.79
CA ARG A 223 20.71 -2.08 -16.73
C ARG A 223 21.16 -3.24 -17.62
N SER A 224 22.38 -3.19 -18.16
CA SER A 224 22.92 -4.28 -18.98
C SER A 224 23.09 -5.58 -18.19
N ARG A 225 23.54 -5.51 -16.93
CA ARG A 225 23.65 -6.69 -16.06
C ARG A 225 22.27 -7.26 -15.73
N ASN A 226 21.30 -6.40 -15.41
CA ASN A 226 19.93 -6.79 -15.07
C ASN A 226 19.25 -7.54 -16.21
N GLY A 227 19.40 -7.04 -17.46
CA GLY A 227 18.88 -7.69 -18.67
C GLY A 227 19.46 -9.10 -18.94
N GLY A 228 20.62 -9.42 -18.36
CA GLY A 228 21.26 -10.73 -18.47
C GLY A 228 20.75 -11.79 -17.48
N LEU A 229 19.89 -11.44 -16.52
CA LEU A 229 19.41 -12.38 -15.51
C LEU A 229 18.39 -13.36 -16.07
N SER A 230 18.65 -14.65 -15.89
CA SER A 230 17.65 -15.69 -16.17
C SER A 230 16.44 -15.58 -15.25
N MET A 231 15.26 -16.03 -15.72
CA MET A 231 14.05 -16.09 -14.89
C MET A 231 14.24 -16.89 -13.59
N ARG A 232 15.08 -17.93 -13.62
CA ARG A 232 15.43 -18.72 -12.43
C ARG A 232 16.20 -17.88 -11.41
N ALA A 233 17.13 -17.03 -11.86
CA ALA A 233 17.88 -16.13 -10.98
C ALA A 233 16.97 -15.07 -10.36
N LYS A 234 16.12 -14.41 -11.17
CA LYS A 234 15.11 -13.45 -10.69
C LYS A 234 14.21 -14.08 -9.63
N ARG A 235 13.77 -15.32 -9.86
CA ARG A 235 12.94 -16.06 -8.90
C ARG A 235 13.66 -16.34 -7.58
N ALA A 236 14.93 -16.74 -7.64
CA ALA A 236 15.72 -16.98 -6.43
C ALA A 236 15.93 -15.72 -5.60
N VAL A 237 16.23 -14.59 -6.25
CA VAL A 237 16.33 -13.27 -5.59
C VAL A 237 15.00 -12.90 -4.94
N PHE A 238 13.91 -13.03 -5.67
CA PHE A 238 12.57 -12.72 -5.17
C PHE A 238 12.18 -13.58 -3.96
N ASP A 239 12.39 -14.89 -4.03
CA ASP A 239 12.03 -15.80 -2.94
C ASP A 239 12.86 -15.50 -1.67
N ALA A 240 14.13 -15.11 -1.84
CA ALA A 240 14.98 -14.68 -0.73
C ALA A 240 14.52 -13.34 -0.13
N TYR A 241 14.19 -12.36 -0.97
CA TYR A 241 13.60 -11.09 -0.55
C TYR A 241 12.30 -11.29 0.22
N PHE A 242 11.35 -12.04 -0.34
CA PHE A 242 10.03 -12.22 0.26
C PHE A 242 10.11 -12.89 1.63
N LYS A 243 11.04 -13.85 1.79
CA LYS A 243 11.31 -14.50 3.08
C LYS A 243 11.82 -13.52 4.15
N GLN A 244 12.54 -12.48 3.76
CA GLN A 244 13.06 -11.47 4.68
C GLN A 244 12.08 -10.33 4.95
N SER A 245 11.19 -10.03 3.99
CA SER A 245 10.30 -8.86 4.07
C SER A 245 8.90 -9.17 4.60
N TYR A 246 8.40 -10.40 4.47
CA TYR A 246 7.06 -10.76 4.92
C TYR A 246 7.04 -11.32 6.34
N GLY A 247 6.27 -10.69 7.22
CA GLY A 247 5.98 -11.16 8.58
C GLY A 247 4.48 -11.42 8.78
N PRO A 248 4.05 -12.64 9.18
CA PRO A 248 2.68 -12.85 9.65
C PRO A 248 2.49 -12.14 11.01
N TYR A 249 1.34 -11.48 11.21
CA TYR A 249 0.96 -10.83 12.47
C TYR A 249 -0.08 -11.65 13.23
#